data_AF-Q4VSK0-F1
#
_entry.id   AF-Q4VSK0-F1
#
_cell.length_a   1.000
_cell.length_b   1.000
_cell.length_c   1.000
_cell.angle_alpha   90.00
_cell.angle_beta   90.00
_cell.angle_gamma   90.00
#
_symmetry.space_group_name_H-M   'P 1'
#
loop_
_entity.id
_entity.type
_entity.pdbx_description
1 polymer ?
#
loop_
_entity_poly.entity_id
_entity_poly.type
_entity_poly.pdbx_seq_one_letter_code
_entity_poly.pdbx_strand_id
1 'polypeptide(L)'
;GFGRIGRLVLRACLQKGIKVTAINDPFIDLKYMVYMFKYDSTHGRYKGDVHLEDGKMIVDGQAISVFQCMKPAEIPWGDAGALYVVESTGVFLSIDKASSHIQGGAKRVVVSAPSPDAPMFVMGVNQDKYDPSSMTIVSNASCTTNCLAPLAKVIQDNFGIEEALKTTVHAYTATQKTVDGPSAKAWRDGRGAHQNIIPASTGAAKAVGK
;
A
#
# COMPACT_ATOMS: atom_id res chain seq x y z
N GLY A 1 -1.22 -8.64 0.62
CA GLY A 1 -0.01 -8.41 1.43
C GLY A 1 -0.37 -7.66 2.70
N PHE A 2 -0.19 -8.29 3.87
CA PHE A 2 -0.56 -7.78 5.19
C PHE A 2 0.65 -7.18 5.94
N GLY A 3 1.47 -6.43 5.20
CA GLY A 3 2.62 -5.69 5.71
C GLY A 3 2.24 -4.36 6.40
N ARG A 4 3.19 -3.43 6.48
CA ARG A 4 2.98 -2.09 7.10
C ARG A 4 1.74 -1.38 6.54
N ILE A 5 1.64 -1.27 5.21
CA ILE A 5 0.52 -0.57 4.56
C ILE A 5 -0.78 -1.35 4.73
N GLY A 6 -0.80 -2.65 4.43
CA GLY A 6 -2.03 -3.46 4.54
C GLY A 6 -2.67 -3.44 5.93
N ARG A 7 -1.86 -3.53 7.00
CA ARG A 7 -2.40 -3.46 8.38
C ARG A 7 -2.94 -2.07 8.73
N LEU A 8 -2.28 -1.01 8.29
CA LEU A 8 -2.74 0.36 8.55
C LEU A 8 -3.96 0.73 7.70
N VAL A 9 -4.07 0.19 6.49
CA VAL A 9 -5.28 0.28 5.68
C VAL A 9 -6.45 -0.39 6.41
N LEU A 10 -6.27 -1.60 6.96
CA LEU A 10 -7.32 -2.24 7.76
C LEU A 10 -7.73 -1.38 8.96
N ARG A 11 -6.78 -0.84 9.73
CA ARG A 11 -7.08 0.07 10.85
C ARG A 11 -7.88 1.29 10.40
N ALA A 12 -7.51 1.91 9.28
CA ALA A 12 -8.20 3.09 8.74
C ALA A 12 -9.60 2.74 8.21
N CYS A 13 -9.78 1.58 7.57
CA CYS A 13 -11.08 1.11 7.10
C CYS A 13 -12.04 0.89 8.27
N LEU A 14 -11.60 0.25 9.35
CA LEU A 14 -12.41 0.02 10.56
C LEU A 14 -12.90 1.35 11.16
N GLN A 15 -12.01 2.33 11.29
CA GLN A 15 -12.36 3.68 11.78
C GLN A 15 -13.37 4.40 10.89
N LYS A 16 -13.37 4.13 9.58
CA LYS A 16 -14.27 4.74 8.60
C LYS A 16 -15.53 3.91 8.31
N GLY A 17 -15.72 2.77 9.00
CA GLY A 17 -16.83 1.86 8.73
C GLY A 17 -16.76 1.17 7.35
N ILE A 18 -15.59 1.10 6.74
CA ILE A 18 -15.38 0.39 5.48
C ILE A 18 -15.15 -1.09 5.77
N LYS A 19 -16.00 -1.95 5.19
CA LYS A 19 -15.94 -3.39 5.39
C LYS A 19 -14.78 -4.04 4.61
N VAL A 20 -13.74 -4.46 5.30
CA VAL A 20 -12.70 -5.38 4.78
C VAL A 20 -13.16 -6.83 4.92
N THR A 21 -13.38 -7.54 3.81
CA THR A 21 -13.91 -8.91 3.85
C THR A 21 -12.84 -10.00 3.74
N ALA A 22 -11.67 -9.67 3.19
CA ALA A 22 -10.61 -10.62 2.96
C ALA A 22 -9.20 -10.02 3.08
N ILE A 23 -8.25 -10.86 3.49
CA ILE A 23 -6.81 -10.58 3.54
C ILE A 23 -6.07 -11.75 2.89
N ASN A 24 -5.04 -11.46 2.10
CA ASN A 24 -4.10 -12.48 1.62
C ASN A 24 -2.66 -12.11 1.99
N ASP A 25 -1.95 -13.04 2.64
CA ASP A 25 -0.49 -12.99 2.76
C ASP A 25 0.10 -14.40 2.90
N PRO A 26 0.86 -14.90 1.93
CA PRO A 26 1.40 -16.26 1.97
C PRO A 26 2.48 -16.46 3.03
N PHE A 27 3.02 -15.39 3.63
CA PHE A 27 4.12 -15.46 4.58
C PHE A 27 3.70 -15.27 6.05
N ILE A 28 2.41 -15.06 6.29
CA ILE A 28 1.89 -14.77 7.63
C ILE A 28 0.67 -15.65 7.87
N ASP A 29 0.75 -16.59 8.81
CA ASP A 29 -0.41 -17.39 9.20
C ASP A 29 -1.43 -16.57 10.00
N LEU A 30 -2.66 -17.06 10.10
CA LEU A 30 -3.77 -16.35 10.75
C LEU A 30 -3.50 -15.96 12.21
N LYS A 31 -2.87 -16.84 13.00
CA LYS A 31 -2.52 -16.52 14.41
C LYS A 31 -1.49 -15.40 14.45
N TYR A 32 -0.52 -15.43 13.54
CA TYR A 32 0.47 -14.39 13.44
C TYR A 32 -0.11 -13.06 12.93
N MET A 33 -1.07 -13.09 11.99
CA MET A 33 -1.79 -11.89 11.54
C MET A 33 -2.50 -11.18 12.72
N VAL A 34 -3.20 -11.94 13.57
CA VAL A 34 -3.85 -11.42 14.79
C VAL A 34 -2.82 -10.73 15.69
N TYR A 35 -1.69 -11.38 15.96
CA TYR A 35 -0.61 -10.80 16.76
C TYR A 35 -0.07 -9.49 16.15
N MET A 36 0.29 -9.50 14.86
CA MET A 36 0.87 -8.35 14.17
C MET A 36 -0.10 -7.18 14.04
N PHE A 37 -1.41 -7.44 14.03
CA PHE A 37 -2.44 -6.40 14.04
C PHE A 37 -2.66 -5.84 15.45
N LYS A 38 -2.68 -6.70 16.46
CA LYS A 38 -2.85 -6.33 17.88
C LYS A 38 -1.72 -5.46 18.40
N TYR A 39 -0.47 -5.74 18.00
CA TYR A 39 0.72 -5.04 18.48
C TYR A 39 1.46 -4.35 17.33
N ASP A 40 1.53 -3.01 17.36
CA ASP A 40 2.29 -2.22 16.40
C ASP A 40 3.30 -1.31 17.13
N SER A 41 4.58 -1.43 16.80
CA SER A 41 5.64 -0.64 17.48
C SER A 41 5.59 0.85 17.16
N THR A 42 4.95 1.25 16.05
CA THR A 42 4.85 2.66 15.64
C THR A 42 3.53 3.28 16.09
N HIS A 43 2.43 2.55 15.94
CA HIS A 43 1.08 3.08 16.19
C HIS A 43 0.42 2.49 17.45
N GLY A 44 1.19 1.79 18.27
CA GLY A 44 0.74 1.20 19.51
C GLY A 44 -0.21 0.00 19.34
N ARG A 45 -0.70 -0.46 20.50
CA ARG A 45 -1.68 -1.55 20.59
C ARG A 45 -3.00 -1.18 19.92
N TYR A 46 -3.58 -2.12 19.18
CA TYR A 46 -4.97 -2.00 18.73
C TYR A 46 -5.89 -1.87 19.95
N LYS A 47 -6.87 -0.97 19.87
CA LYS A 47 -7.74 -0.62 21.01
C LYS A 47 -9.00 -1.48 21.08
N GLY A 48 -9.46 -1.95 19.92
CA GLY A 48 -10.60 -2.85 19.82
C GLY A 48 -10.20 -4.30 20.06
N ASP A 49 -11.14 -5.18 19.76
CA ASP A 49 -10.96 -6.62 19.90
C ASP A 49 -10.44 -7.23 18.60
N VAL A 50 -9.53 -8.19 18.75
CA VAL A 50 -8.99 -8.96 17.63
C VAL A 50 -8.62 -10.37 18.07
N HIS A 51 -9.27 -11.35 17.45
CA HIS A 51 -9.07 -12.76 17.74
C HIS A 51 -9.29 -13.62 16.50
N LEU A 52 -9.05 -14.92 16.67
CA LEU A 52 -9.28 -15.95 15.66
C LEU A 52 -10.56 -16.69 16.04
N GLU A 53 -11.45 -16.88 15.07
CA GLU A 53 -12.68 -17.66 15.23
C GLU A 53 -13.00 -18.35 13.89
N ASP A 54 -13.32 -19.64 13.91
CA ASP A 54 -13.72 -20.43 12.73
C ASP A 54 -12.82 -20.26 11.48
N GLY A 55 -11.50 -20.23 11.69
CA GLY A 55 -10.52 -20.06 10.61
C GLY A 55 -10.51 -18.66 9.97
N LYS A 56 -11.13 -17.68 10.63
CA LYS A 56 -11.19 -16.27 10.21
C LYS A 56 -10.53 -15.36 11.24
N MET A 57 -10.15 -14.17 10.79
CA MET A 57 -9.77 -13.09 11.67
C MET A 57 -11.02 -12.30 12.03
N ILE A 58 -11.30 -12.15 13.32
CA ILE A 58 -12.40 -11.32 13.81
C ILE A 58 -11.80 -10.01 14.32
N VAL A 59 -12.33 -8.88 13.85
CA VAL A 59 -11.94 -7.56 14.34
C VAL A 59 -13.19 -6.77 14.68
N ASP A 60 -13.38 -6.43 15.94
CA ASP A 60 -14.58 -5.74 16.44
C ASP A 60 -15.89 -6.39 15.96
N GLY A 61 -15.95 -7.72 16.02
CA GLY A 61 -17.11 -8.52 15.57
C GLY A 61 -17.20 -8.74 14.06
N GLN A 62 -16.34 -8.11 13.25
CA GLN A 62 -16.30 -8.31 11.82
C GLN A 62 -15.44 -9.51 11.44
N ALA A 63 -16.06 -10.51 10.80
CA ALA A 63 -15.34 -11.66 10.26
C ALA A 63 -14.64 -11.34 8.93
N ILE A 64 -13.34 -11.65 8.85
CA ILE A 64 -12.48 -11.42 7.70
C ILE A 64 -11.85 -12.75 7.27
N SER A 65 -12.09 -13.14 6.02
CA SER A 65 -11.48 -14.34 5.43
C SER A 65 -9.98 -14.13 5.24
N VAL A 66 -9.18 -15.14 5.55
CA VAL A 66 -7.72 -15.09 5.39
C VAL A 66 -7.26 -16.14 4.40
N PHE A 67 -6.40 -15.72 3.48
CA PHE A 67 -5.82 -16.55 2.44
C PHE A 67 -4.28 -16.47 2.50
N GLN A 68 -3.62 -17.51 1.98
CA GLN A 68 -2.17 -17.61 1.90
C GLN A 68 -1.72 -18.03 0.49
N CYS A 69 -2.40 -17.51 -0.54
CA CYS A 69 -2.09 -17.81 -1.93
C CYS A 69 -0.85 -17.02 -2.37
N MET A 70 0.07 -17.69 -3.05
CA MET A 70 1.27 -17.06 -3.64
C MET A 70 0.94 -16.26 -4.89
N LYS A 71 0.02 -16.76 -5.72
CA LYS A 71 -0.40 -16.09 -6.96
C LYS A 71 -1.69 -15.30 -6.74
N PRO A 72 -1.77 -14.04 -7.16
CA PRO A 72 -2.98 -13.24 -6.97
C PRO A 72 -4.24 -13.81 -7.62
N ALA A 73 -4.09 -14.53 -8.74
CA ALA A 73 -5.19 -15.16 -9.48
C ALA A 73 -5.83 -16.36 -8.75
N GLU A 74 -5.12 -16.96 -7.79
CA GLU A 74 -5.61 -18.09 -7.00
C GLU A 74 -6.42 -17.63 -5.78
N ILE A 75 -6.48 -16.32 -5.52
CA ILE A 75 -7.19 -15.76 -4.37
C ILE A 75 -8.69 -15.61 -4.73
N PRO A 76 -9.61 -16.24 -3.99
CA PRO A 76 -11.04 -16.21 -4.30
C PRO A 76 -11.70 -14.92 -3.75
N TRP A 77 -11.32 -13.77 -4.31
CA TRP A 77 -11.86 -12.46 -3.93
C TRP A 77 -13.38 -12.38 -4.12
N GLY A 78 -13.88 -12.96 -5.22
CA GLY A 78 -15.31 -13.02 -5.52
C GLY A 78 -16.12 -13.72 -4.42
N ASP A 79 -15.68 -14.91 -3.99
CA ASP A 79 -16.33 -15.70 -2.95
C ASP A 79 -16.30 -15.01 -1.59
N ALA A 80 -15.23 -14.25 -1.32
CA ALA A 80 -15.11 -13.43 -0.12
C ALA A 80 -15.86 -12.09 -0.21
N GLY A 81 -16.55 -11.79 -1.32
CA GLY A 81 -17.28 -10.54 -1.52
C GLY A 81 -16.38 -9.30 -1.63
N ALA A 82 -15.10 -9.46 -1.94
CA ALA A 82 -14.14 -8.36 -2.06
C ALA A 82 -14.20 -7.73 -3.46
N LEU A 83 -14.86 -6.57 -3.56
CA LEU A 83 -15.00 -5.83 -4.83
C LEU A 83 -13.77 -5.01 -5.19
N TYR A 84 -13.13 -4.39 -4.18
CA TYR A 84 -11.93 -3.57 -4.33
C TYR A 84 -10.77 -4.22 -3.60
N VAL A 85 -9.64 -4.35 -4.28
CA VAL A 85 -8.42 -4.91 -3.69
C VAL A 85 -7.37 -3.81 -3.53
N VAL A 86 -6.75 -3.75 -2.35
CA VAL A 86 -5.55 -2.94 -2.11
C VAL A 86 -4.33 -3.84 -2.34
N GLU A 87 -3.61 -3.59 -3.42
CA GLU A 87 -2.39 -4.31 -3.74
C GLU A 87 -1.21 -3.64 -3.03
N SER A 88 -0.86 -4.20 -1.87
CA SER A 88 0.16 -3.67 -0.96
C SER A 88 1.30 -4.65 -0.67
N THR A 89 1.60 -5.56 -1.60
CA THR A 89 2.77 -6.45 -1.53
C THR A 89 4.06 -5.75 -1.93
N GLY A 90 3.96 -4.75 -2.83
CA GLY A 90 5.12 -4.11 -3.46
C GLY A 90 5.70 -4.87 -4.66
N VAL A 91 5.08 -5.96 -5.09
CA VAL A 91 5.55 -6.82 -6.18
C VAL A 91 4.69 -6.70 -7.45
N PHE A 92 3.37 -6.61 -7.29
CA PHE A 92 2.40 -6.57 -8.39
C PHE A 92 2.01 -5.12 -8.75
N LEU A 93 2.97 -4.36 -9.27
CA LEU A 93 2.82 -2.92 -9.46
C LEU A 93 2.25 -2.49 -10.81
N SER A 94 2.41 -3.31 -11.86
CA SER A 94 1.91 -2.99 -13.20
C SER A 94 0.45 -3.40 -13.39
N ILE A 95 -0.23 -2.82 -14.39
CA ILE A 95 -1.59 -3.22 -14.79
C ILE A 95 -1.65 -4.72 -15.03
N ASP A 96 -0.71 -5.26 -15.82
CA ASP A 96 -0.64 -6.69 -16.15
C ASP A 96 -0.58 -7.57 -14.89
N LYS A 97 0.34 -7.27 -13.98
CA LYS A 97 0.53 -8.04 -12.74
C LYS A 97 -0.64 -7.90 -11.77
N ALA A 98 -1.20 -6.70 -11.64
CA ALA A 98 -2.33 -6.44 -10.77
C ALA A 98 -3.64 -7.01 -11.34
N SER A 99 -3.74 -7.22 -12.66
CA SER A 99 -4.91 -7.80 -13.32
C SER A 99 -5.22 -9.22 -12.86
N SER A 100 -4.22 -9.95 -12.33
CA SER A 100 -4.42 -11.25 -11.72
C SER A 100 -5.42 -11.22 -10.55
N HIS A 101 -5.58 -10.10 -9.83
CA HIS A 101 -6.63 -9.98 -8.81
C HIS A 101 -8.04 -9.96 -9.42
N ILE A 102 -8.20 -9.39 -10.62
CA ILE A 102 -9.49 -9.37 -11.33
C ILE A 102 -9.89 -10.79 -11.74
N GLN A 103 -8.93 -11.62 -12.12
CA GLN A 103 -9.16 -13.05 -12.40
C GLN A 103 -9.67 -13.80 -11.17
N GLY A 104 -9.22 -13.42 -9.97
CA GLY A 104 -9.74 -13.91 -8.68
C GLY A 104 -11.12 -13.37 -8.28
N GLY A 105 -11.77 -12.56 -9.13
CA GLY A 105 -13.12 -12.06 -8.93
C GLY A 105 -13.23 -10.63 -8.39
N ALA A 106 -12.11 -9.95 -8.12
CA ALA A 106 -12.14 -8.53 -7.77
C ALA A 106 -12.64 -7.68 -8.95
N LYS A 107 -13.26 -6.53 -8.67
CA LYS A 107 -13.73 -5.59 -9.71
C LYS A 107 -12.75 -4.46 -9.97
N ARG A 108 -12.03 -4.02 -8.94
CA ARG A 108 -11.07 -2.91 -9.01
C ARG A 108 -9.85 -3.18 -8.15
N VAL A 109 -8.71 -2.65 -8.56
CA VAL A 109 -7.44 -2.76 -7.81
C VAL A 109 -6.83 -1.38 -7.62
N VAL A 110 -6.41 -1.09 -6.39
CA VAL A 110 -5.61 0.09 -6.04
C VAL A 110 -4.23 -0.36 -5.60
N VAL A 111 -3.22 -0.08 -6.42
CA VAL A 111 -1.82 -0.32 -6.10
C VAL A 111 -1.33 0.71 -5.09
N SER A 112 -0.79 0.26 -3.96
CA SER A 112 -0.38 1.15 -2.85
C SER A 112 1.04 1.71 -3.00
N ALA A 113 1.54 1.84 -4.22
CA ALA A 113 2.87 2.31 -4.59
C ALA A 113 2.83 2.87 -6.02
N PRO A 114 3.85 3.64 -6.46
CA PRO A 114 3.94 4.09 -7.85
C PRO A 114 3.89 2.92 -8.83
N SER A 115 2.99 3.01 -9.79
CA SER A 115 2.90 2.04 -10.88
C SER A 115 3.74 2.50 -12.08
N PRO A 116 4.37 1.56 -12.82
CA PRO A 116 5.02 1.89 -14.07
C PRO A 116 4.03 2.34 -15.17
N ASP A 117 2.81 1.80 -15.18
CA ASP A 117 1.84 1.92 -16.29
C ASP A 117 0.39 2.21 -15.86
N ALA A 118 0.01 1.98 -14.60
CA ALA A 118 -1.34 2.32 -14.11
C ALA A 118 -1.48 3.84 -13.86
N PRO A 119 -2.65 4.44 -14.18
CA PRO A 119 -2.95 5.83 -13.82
C PRO A 119 -2.74 6.09 -12.33
N MET A 120 -2.03 7.17 -12.01
CA MET A 120 -1.72 7.55 -10.63
C MET A 120 -2.61 8.69 -10.15
N PHE A 121 -3.18 8.51 -8.97
CA PHE A 121 -4.06 9.50 -8.35
C PHE A 121 -3.52 9.98 -7.01
N VAL A 122 -3.68 11.27 -6.77
CA VAL A 122 -3.47 11.92 -5.48
C VAL A 122 -4.75 12.65 -5.11
N MET A 123 -5.31 12.28 -3.95
CA MET A 123 -6.54 12.88 -3.43
C MET A 123 -6.33 14.38 -3.16
N GLY A 124 -7.26 15.21 -3.64
CA GLY A 124 -7.17 16.67 -3.59
C GLY A 124 -6.40 17.30 -4.75
N VAL A 125 -5.86 16.50 -5.68
CA VAL A 125 -5.05 16.99 -6.81
C VAL A 125 -5.66 16.62 -8.16
N ASN A 126 -5.93 15.33 -8.40
CA ASN A 126 -6.38 14.85 -9.71
C ASN A 126 -7.39 13.69 -9.65
N GLN A 127 -7.99 13.41 -8.48
CA GLN A 127 -8.94 12.30 -8.29
C GLN A 127 -10.21 12.43 -9.15
N ASP A 128 -10.54 13.65 -9.57
CA ASP A 128 -11.64 13.98 -10.48
C ASP A 128 -11.40 13.45 -11.91
N LYS A 129 -10.15 13.14 -12.27
CA LYS A 129 -9.80 12.51 -13.55
C LYS A 129 -10.01 11.00 -13.58
N TYR A 130 -10.45 10.39 -12.48
CA TYR A 130 -10.73 8.96 -12.42
C TYR A 130 -11.95 8.62 -13.28
N ASP A 131 -11.75 7.77 -14.29
CA ASP A 131 -12.83 7.24 -15.11
C ASP A 131 -13.12 5.78 -14.73
N PRO A 132 -14.20 5.50 -13.99
CA PRO A 132 -14.53 4.14 -13.60
C PRO A 132 -14.88 3.23 -14.78
N SER A 133 -15.20 3.76 -15.97
CA SER A 133 -15.54 2.94 -17.13
C SER A 133 -14.32 2.26 -17.76
N SER A 134 -13.16 2.92 -17.70
CA SER A 134 -11.91 2.46 -18.32
C SER A 134 -10.82 2.11 -17.30
N MET A 135 -10.84 2.69 -16.10
CA MET A 135 -9.78 2.54 -15.10
C MET A 135 -10.16 1.51 -14.04
N THR A 136 -9.86 0.25 -14.35
CA THR A 136 -10.09 -0.88 -13.43
C THR A 136 -8.97 -1.05 -12.40
N ILE A 137 -7.76 -0.63 -12.76
CA ILE A 137 -6.55 -0.71 -11.95
C ILE A 137 -5.91 0.67 -11.92
N VAL A 138 -5.68 1.18 -10.71
CA VAL A 138 -5.08 2.50 -10.49
C VAL A 138 -4.00 2.42 -9.42
N SER A 139 -3.17 3.44 -9.32
CA SER A 139 -2.15 3.57 -8.29
C SER A 139 -2.41 4.79 -7.43
N ASN A 140 -2.25 4.65 -6.11
CA ASN A 140 -2.32 5.78 -5.17
C ASN A 140 -0.97 6.50 -5.00
N ALA A 141 -0.12 6.43 -6.04
CA ALA A 141 1.22 7.00 -6.09
C ALA A 141 2.10 6.57 -4.90
N SER A 142 3.04 7.44 -4.47
CA SER A 142 3.87 7.24 -3.28
C SER A 142 3.45 8.15 -2.13
N CYS A 143 3.86 7.82 -0.89
CA CYS A 143 3.73 8.70 0.27
C CYS A 143 4.35 10.08 0.02
N THR A 144 5.54 10.13 -0.59
CA THR A 144 6.21 11.40 -0.91
C THR A 144 5.49 12.20 -1.99
N THR A 145 4.90 11.55 -2.99
CA THR A 145 4.09 12.23 -4.02
C THR A 145 2.82 12.80 -3.40
N ASN A 146 2.14 12.04 -2.52
CA ASN A 146 0.96 12.53 -1.80
C ASN A 146 1.27 13.71 -0.87
N CYS A 147 2.50 13.79 -0.34
CA CYS A 147 2.95 14.96 0.44
C CYS A 147 3.24 16.17 -0.47
N LEU A 148 3.97 15.97 -1.57
CA LEU A 148 4.45 17.05 -2.41
C LEU A 148 3.37 17.63 -3.34
N ALA A 149 2.54 16.79 -3.95
CA ALA A 149 1.62 17.22 -5.01
C ALA A 149 0.59 18.27 -4.56
N PRO A 150 -0.05 18.17 -3.38
CA PRO A 150 -0.96 19.22 -2.91
C PRO A 150 -0.26 20.57 -2.71
N LEU A 151 0.96 20.56 -2.15
CA LEU A 151 1.77 21.77 -1.97
C LEU A 151 2.13 22.38 -3.33
N ALA A 152 2.66 21.55 -4.24
CA ALA A 152 3.04 21.98 -5.58
C ALA A 152 1.84 22.55 -6.34
N LYS A 153 0.64 21.95 -6.21
CA LYS A 153 -0.59 22.45 -6.82
C LYS A 153 -0.92 23.87 -6.36
N VAL A 154 -0.92 24.13 -5.04
CA VAL A 154 -1.23 25.47 -4.51
C VAL A 154 -0.23 26.50 -5.03
N ILE A 155 1.07 26.20 -5.02
CA ILE A 155 2.08 27.14 -5.50
C ILE A 155 1.97 27.35 -7.01
N GLN A 156 1.79 26.28 -7.79
CA GLN A 156 1.62 26.36 -9.23
C GLN A 156 0.40 27.21 -9.62
N ASP A 157 -0.74 26.99 -8.98
CA ASP A 157 -2.00 27.67 -9.32
C ASP A 157 -1.96 29.17 -9.00
N ASN A 158 -1.18 29.59 -8.01
CA ASN A 158 -1.15 30.98 -7.54
C ASN A 158 0.07 31.78 -8.02
N PHE A 159 1.21 31.12 -8.21
CA PHE A 159 2.50 31.80 -8.47
C PHE A 159 3.24 31.26 -9.69
N GLY A 160 2.89 30.05 -10.14
CA GLY A 160 3.66 29.32 -11.15
C GLY A 160 4.97 28.75 -10.60
N ILE A 161 5.34 27.56 -11.05
CA ILE A 161 6.63 26.92 -10.77
C ILE A 161 7.38 26.81 -12.10
N GLU A 162 8.47 27.56 -12.24
CA GLU A 162 9.36 27.45 -13.41
C GLU A 162 10.24 26.19 -13.31
N GLU A 163 10.89 26.00 -12.16
CA GLU A 163 11.68 24.81 -11.85
C GLU A 163 11.63 24.47 -10.35
N ALA A 164 11.83 23.19 -10.01
CA ALA A 164 11.85 22.74 -8.63
C ALA A 164 12.78 21.54 -8.41
N LEU A 165 13.56 21.59 -7.34
CA LEU A 165 14.30 20.45 -6.79
C LEU A 165 13.72 20.07 -5.43
N LYS A 166 13.65 18.77 -5.16
CA LYS A 166 13.10 18.25 -3.90
C LYS A 166 14.01 17.23 -3.26
N THR A 167 14.28 17.44 -1.97
CA THR A 167 14.86 16.45 -1.07
C THR A 167 13.80 16.00 -0.08
N THR A 168 13.74 14.70 0.22
CA THR A 168 12.91 14.17 1.30
C THR A 168 13.81 13.48 2.31
N VAL A 169 13.71 13.87 3.58
CA VAL A 169 14.28 13.10 4.69
C VAL A 169 13.23 12.07 5.08
N HIS A 170 13.49 10.79 4.76
CA HIS A 170 12.49 9.73 4.86
C HIS A 170 12.87 8.74 5.98
N ALA A 171 11.89 8.32 6.77
CA ALA A 171 12.09 7.23 7.73
C ALA A 171 12.49 5.93 7.01
N TYR A 172 13.27 5.07 7.63
CA TYR A 172 13.63 3.80 6.99
C TYR A 172 12.41 2.87 6.84
N THR A 173 12.46 1.99 5.85
CA THR A 173 11.34 1.12 5.44
C THR A 173 11.74 -0.35 5.43
N ALA A 174 10.76 -1.23 5.21
CA ALA A 174 10.96 -2.69 5.26
C ALA A 174 11.95 -3.24 4.21
N THR A 175 12.34 -2.46 3.20
CA THR A 175 13.33 -2.89 2.20
C THR A 175 14.77 -2.72 2.68
N GLN A 176 15.01 -1.90 3.71
CA GLN A 176 16.33 -1.66 4.27
C GLN A 176 16.71 -2.74 5.30
N LYS A 177 18.01 -2.85 5.60
CA LYS A 177 18.55 -3.93 6.43
C LYS A 177 18.89 -3.44 7.84
N THR A 178 18.74 -4.31 8.84
CA THR A 178 19.15 -3.99 10.22
C THR A 178 20.66 -3.87 10.35
N VAL A 179 21.39 -4.71 9.61
CA VAL A 179 22.85 -4.76 9.52
C VAL A 179 23.29 -4.68 8.05
N ASP A 180 24.57 -4.41 7.80
CA ASP A 180 25.12 -4.38 6.45
C ASP A 180 24.92 -5.74 5.73
N GLY A 181 24.32 -5.70 4.54
CA GLY A 181 23.99 -6.90 3.77
C GLY A 181 23.63 -6.63 2.31
N PRO A 182 23.42 -7.69 1.51
CA PRO A 182 23.12 -7.55 0.10
C PRO A 182 21.75 -6.91 -0.15
N SER A 183 21.69 -6.02 -1.13
CA SER A 183 20.47 -5.38 -1.61
C SER A 183 20.36 -5.55 -3.12
N ALA A 184 19.25 -6.18 -3.55
CA ALA A 184 18.95 -6.39 -4.96
C ALA A 184 18.54 -5.09 -5.69
N LYS A 185 18.15 -4.05 -4.93
CA LYS A 185 17.65 -2.79 -5.48
C LYS A 185 18.76 -1.76 -5.69
N ALA A 186 19.56 -1.52 -4.66
CA ALA A 186 20.65 -0.54 -4.67
C ALA A 186 21.62 -0.85 -3.53
N TRP A 187 22.93 -0.74 -3.79
CA TRP A 187 23.97 -1.08 -2.80
C TRP A 187 23.84 -0.28 -1.50
N ARG A 188 23.49 1.00 -1.59
CA ARG A 188 23.31 1.88 -0.41
C ARG A 188 22.17 1.42 0.50
N ASP A 189 21.09 0.85 -0.06
CA ASP A 189 19.96 0.31 0.72
C ASP A 189 20.34 -0.94 1.53
N GLY A 190 21.49 -1.55 1.24
CA GLY A 190 22.03 -2.69 1.97
C GLY A 190 22.75 -2.32 3.27
N ARG A 191 23.02 -1.04 3.53
CA ARG A 191 23.69 -0.58 4.75
C ARG A 191 22.76 -0.60 5.96
N GLY A 192 23.31 -0.77 7.16
CA GLY A 192 22.58 -0.80 8.42
C GLY A 192 21.70 0.45 8.61
N ALA A 193 20.38 0.26 8.60
CA ALA A 193 19.39 1.32 8.50
C ALA A 193 19.36 2.27 9.71
N HIS A 194 19.68 1.76 10.89
CA HIS A 194 19.63 2.52 12.15
C HIS A 194 20.91 3.33 12.42
N GLN A 195 21.95 3.17 11.60
CA GLN A 195 23.29 3.74 11.83
C GLN A 195 23.71 4.74 10.75
N ASN A 196 22.92 4.92 9.69
CA ASN A 196 23.34 5.67 8.50
C ASN A 196 22.27 6.64 8.02
N ILE A 197 22.73 7.80 7.51
CA ILE A 197 21.97 8.59 6.55
C ILE A 197 22.21 7.98 5.17
N ILE A 198 21.17 7.46 4.52
CA ILE A 198 21.29 6.70 3.26
C ILE A 198 20.69 7.52 2.11
N PRO A 199 21.50 8.04 1.18
CA PRO A 199 20.96 8.71 0.00
C PRO A 199 20.31 7.69 -0.94
N ALA A 200 19.10 7.97 -1.39
CA ALA A 200 18.31 7.13 -2.28
C ALA A 200 17.67 7.94 -3.41
N SER A 201 17.54 7.32 -4.59
CA SER A 201 16.80 7.90 -5.70
C SER A 201 15.29 7.79 -5.49
N THR A 202 14.53 8.77 -5.98
CA THR A 202 13.07 8.75 -5.90
C THR A 202 12.45 9.40 -7.14
N GLY A 203 11.48 8.71 -7.75
CA GLY A 203 10.67 9.25 -8.84
C GLY A 203 9.52 10.16 -8.38
N ALA A 204 9.37 10.38 -7.07
CA ALA A 204 8.18 11.03 -6.52
C ALA A 204 7.96 12.47 -7.00
N ALA A 205 9.04 13.23 -7.24
CA ALA A 205 8.93 14.59 -7.80
C ALA A 205 8.49 14.55 -9.27
N LYS A 206 9.10 13.67 -10.08
CA LYS A 206 8.70 13.44 -11.47
C LYS A 206 7.24 12.98 -11.60
N ALA A 207 6.76 12.21 -10.63
CA ALA A 207 5.37 11.75 -10.59
C ALA A 207 4.35 12.85 -10.28
N VAL A 208 4.75 14.02 -9.75
CA VAL A 208 3.83 15.17 -9.58
C VAL A 208 3.43 15.75 -10.94
N GLY A 209 4.30 15.65 -11.96
CA GLY A 209 4.00 16.10 -13.31
C GLY A 209 3.20 15.11 -14.16
N LYS A 210 2.70 14.02 -13.58
CA LYS A 210 1.81 13.04 -14.24
C LYS A 210 0.38 13.26 -13.76
#